data_AF-A0A5S4FW85-F1
#
_entry.id   AF-A0A5S4FW85-F1
#
_cell.length_a   1.000
_cell.length_b   1.000
_cell.length_c   1.000
_cell.angle_alpha   90.00
_cell.angle_beta   90.00
_cell.angle_gamma   90.00
#
_symmetry.space_group_name_H-M   'P 1'
#
loop_
_entity.id
_entity.type
_entity.pdbx_description
1 polymer ?
#
loop_
_entity_poly.entity_id
_entity_poly.type
_entity_poly.pdbx_seq_one_letter_code
_entity_poly.pdbx_strand_id
1 'polypeptide(L)'
;MHLPHTPASRPDPRPRRPHPRGLPPTLRTTRDDDQTHHQKRRAAVRPARREPDQRGEPAAVKKVIRQRRTASTPRRATPELFLELRARLTDRDQAILELVWEHRVLTTHQLAAIFFTTPGKARDRLLQLFHLKALERFQPWVPVGAAPYHWVLGPLGAQHLAAHRDTTLSGLGYRRTTALQISHSRHLAHQVGVNEFFTQLHAHARRTPAAHLDKWWPERRCTQLWGDLAR
;
A
#
# COMPACT_ATOMS: atom_id res chain seq x y z
N MET A 1 -33.08 43.03 -44.46
CA MET A 1 -31.94 43.15 -45.41
C MET A 1 -30.74 43.70 -44.67
N HIS A 2 -29.54 43.28 -45.08
CA HIS A 2 -28.19 43.70 -44.63
C HIS A 2 -27.57 42.98 -43.41
N LEU A 3 -26.93 41.85 -43.68
CA LEU A 3 -25.56 41.51 -43.25
C LEU A 3 -24.60 41.93 -44.40
N PRO A 4 -23.24 41.90 -44.29
CA PRO A 4 -22.35 41.59 -43.15
C PRO A 4 -21.22 42.64 -42.97
N HIS A 5 -20.36 42.51 -41.95
CA HIS A 5 -18.91 42.68 -42.11
C HIS A 5 -18.12 42.08 -40.94
N THR A 6 -17.35 41.05 -41.26
CA THR A 6 -16.19 40.55 -40.50
C THR A 6 -15.01 41.51 -40.70
N PRO A 7 -14.10 41.65 -39.71
CA PRO A 7 -12.72 41.33 -40.07
C PRO A 7 -11.90 40.61 -38.98
N ALA A 8 -11.11 39.66 -39.50
CA ALA A 8 -9.70 39.40 -39.25
C ALA A 8 -9.21 38.93 -37.86
N SER A 9 -8.90 37.64 -37.82
CA SER A 9 -7.95 36.98 -36.93
C SER A 9 -6.50 37.44 -37.13
N ARG A 10 -5.73 37.54 -36.03
CA ARG A 10 -4.31 37.11 -35.85
C ARG A 10 -3.73 37.71 -34.54
N PRO A 11 -2.63 37.18 -33.96
CA PRO A 11 -2.22 35.79 -33.83
C PRO A 11 -1.84 35.39 -32.37
N ASP A 12 -1.80 34.09 -32.15
CA ASP A 12 -1.30 33.34 -31.00
C ASP A 12 0.19 33.63 -30.66
N PRO A 13 0.55 33.99 -29.41
CA PRO A 13 1.93 33.96 -28.95
C PRO A 13 2.29 32.56 -28.42
N ARG A 14 3.00 31.81 -29.28
CA ARG A 14 3.65 30.54 -28.95
C ARG A 14 4.52 30.61 -27.67
N PRO A 15 4.72 29.47 -26.98
CA PRO A 15 5.29 29.40 -25.64
C PRO A 15 6.81 29.65 -25.62
N ARG A 16 7.27 30.37 -24.59
CA ARG A 16 8.69 30.57 -24.28
C ARG A 16 9.34 29.24 -23.88
N ARG A 17 10.40 28.86 -24.60
CA ARG A 17 11.28 27.72 -24.28
C ARG A 17 12.11 28.01 -23.01
N PRO A 18 12.37 26.99 -22.16
CA PRO A 18 13.26 27.13 -21.01
C PRO A 18 14.75 27.09 -21.41
N HIS A 19 15.56 27.88 -20.68
CA HIS A 19 17.02 27.90 -20.77
C HIS A 19 17.64 26.62 -20.19
N PRO A 20 18.72 26.06 -20.79
CA PRO A 20 19.48 24.95 -20.21
C PRO A 20 20.74 25.49 -19.54
N ARG A 21 20.90 25.31 -18.22
CA ARG A 21 22.22 25.40 -17.54
C ARG A 21 22.27 24.49 -16.32
N GLY A 22 23.27 23.60 -16.32
CA GLY A 22 23.79 22.93 -15.12
C GLY A 22 23.78 21.40 -15.17
N LEU A 23 24.67 20.79 -15.97
CA LEU A 23 25.12 19.42 -15.72
C LEU A 23 25.99 19.36 -14.45
N PRO A 24 26.02 18.21 -13.74
CA PRO A 24 26.80 18.02 -12.52
C PRO A 24 28.27 17.69 -12.82
N PRO A 25 29.22 18.01 -11.91
CA PRO A 25 30.56 17.47 -12.00
C PRO A 25 30.60 15.99 -11.55
N THR A 26 31.45 15.27 -12.28
CA THR A 26 31.66 13.83 -12.34
C THR A 26 32.48 13.24 -11.21
N LEU A 27 32.20 11.95 -10.94
CA LEU A 27 33.12 10.83 -10.64
C LEU A 27 34.49 11.16 -10.03
N ARG A 28 34.75 10.61 -8.84
CA ARG A 28 36.10 10.21 -8.44
C ARG A 28 36.15 8.72 -8.15
N THR A 29 37.00 8.08 -8.92
CA THR A 29 37.49 6.71 -8.91
C THR A 29 38.44 6.43 -7.76
N THR A 30 38.37 5.22 -7.19
CA THR A 30 39.44 4.32 -6.67
C THR A 30 38.68 3.04 -6.27
N ARG A 31 38.81 1.81 -6.80
CA ARG A 31 39.89 1.00 -7.39
C ARG A 31 41.19 1.01 -6.58
N ASP A 32 41.27 0.05 -5.68
CA ASP A 32 42.42 -0.82 -5.33
C ASP A 32 41.78 -2.05 -4.64
N ASP A 33 41.84 -3.25 -5.21
CA ASP A 33 42.96 -4.19 -5.20
C ASP A 33 43.34 -4.58 -3.76
N ASP A 34 43.01 -5.81 -3.33
CA ASP A 34 44.03 -6.87 -3.34
C ASP A 34 43.45 -8.26 -3.04
N GLN A 35 43.89 -9.23 -3.84
CA GLN A 35 43.83 -10.67 -3.53
C GLN A 35 44.95 -10.92 -2.50
N THR A 36 44.88 -11.84 -1.54
CA THR A 36 45.22 -13.25 -1.72
C THR A 36 45.58 -13.74 -0.31
N HIS A 37 45.01 -14.84 0.19
CA HIS A 37 45.84 -15.83 0.87
C HIS A 37 45.14 -17.20 0.88
N HIS A 38 45.71 -18.08 0.06
CA HIS A 38 45.74 -19.51 0.29
C HIS A 38 46.12 -19.83 1.74
N GLN A 39 45.43 -20.79 2.38
CA GLN A 39 46.14 -21.93 2.95
C GLN A 39 45.21 -23.14 3.12
N LYS A 40 45.58 -24.20 2.37
CA LYS A 40 45.16 -25.59 2.51
C LYS A 40 45.27 -26.07 3.97
N ARG A 41 44.35 -26.93 4.40
CA ARG A 41 44.72 -28.14 5.15
C ARG A 41 43.69 -29.26 4.96
N ARG A 42 44.25 -30.43 4.64
CA ARG A 42 43.62 -31.70 4.28
C ARG A 42 43.22 -32.53 5.50
N ALA A 43 42.47 -33.59 5.19
CA ALA A 43 42.22 -34.85 5.90
C ALA A 43 40.91 -34.86 6.72
N ALA A 44 40.06 -35.88 6.68
CA ALA A 44 40.24 -37.27 6.25
C ALA A 44 38.92 -37.87 5.72
N VAL A 45 39.05 -38.76 4.73
CA VAL A 45 37.99 -39.62 4.20
C VAL A 45 37.92 -40.90 5.05
N ARG A 46 36.72 -41.32 5.46
CA ARG A 46 36.36 -42.72 5.83
C ARG A 46 34.84 -42.87 6.08
N PRO A 47 34.26 -44.07 6.00
CA PRO A 47 33.54 -44.52 4.81
C PRO A 47 32.03 -44.70 4.99
N ALA A 48 31.37 -44.93 3.86
CA ALA A 48 29.93 -45.11 3.67
C ALA A 48 29.30 -46.15 4.60
N ARG A 49 28.25 -45.73 5.32
CA ARG A 49 27.26 -46.61 5.96
C ARG A 49 26.04 -46.75 5.05
N ARG A 50 25.62 -48.00 4.90
CA ARG A 50 24.45 -48.51 4.18
C ARG A 50 23.16 -47.88 4.70
N GLU A 51 22.31 -47.40 3.80
CA GLU A 51 20.87 -47.21 4.06
C GLU A 51 20.15 -48.57 4.00
N PRO A 52 19.08 -48.73 4.80
CA PRO A 52 17.82 -49.09 4.18
C PRO A 52 16.65 -48.21 4.67
N ASP A 53 15.87 -47.80 3.67
CA ASP A 53 14.40 -47.67 3.62
C ASP A 53 13.66 -47.26 4.90
N GLN A 54 13.15 -46.02 4.93
CA GLN A 54 11.77 -45.73 5.34
C GLN A 54 11.22 -44.52 4.57
N ARG A 55 10.21 -44.79 3.75
CA ARG A 55 9.33 -43.84 3.06
C ARG A 55 8.54 -43.01 4.10
N GLY A 56 9.16 -41.96 4.63
CA GLY A 56 8.52 -40.94 5.44
C GLY A 56 8.09 -39.76 4.58
N GLU A 57 6.78 -39.53 4.50
CA GLU A 57 6.14 -38.36 3.90
C GLU A 57 6.83 -37.05 4.35
N PRO A 58 7.03 -36.04 3.47
CA PRO A 58 7.52 -34.75 3.93
C PRO A 58 6.39 -34.05 4.68
N ALA A 59 6.44 -34.12 6.02
CA ALA A 59 5.62 -33.32 6.91
C ALA A 59 5.77 -31.83 6.53
N ALA A 60 4.69 -31.25 6.03
CA ALA A 60 4.59 -29.84 5.72
C ALA A 60 4.99 -29.01 6.95
N VAL A 61 6.16 -28.37 6.87
CA VAL A 61 6.65 -27.43 7.89
C VAL A 61 5.68 -26.25 7.92
N LYS A 62 4.71 -26.30 8.84
CA LYS A 62 3.83 -25.17 9.16
C LYS A 62 4.70 -24.07 9.76
N LYS A 63 5.21 -23.16 8.92
CA LYS A 63 5.90 -21.94 9.37
C LYS A 63 4.91 -21.11 10.20
N VAL A 64 5.09 -21.14 11.51
CA VAL A 64 4.34 -20.31 12.45
C VAL A 64 4.76 -18.86 12.22
N ILE A 65 3.90 -18.10 11.54
CA ILE A 65 4.09 -16.66 11.30
C ILE A 65 4.00 -15.95 12.66
N ARG A 66 5.15 -15.66 13.29
CA ARG A 66 5.23 -14.86 14.51
C ARG A 66 5.02 -13.39 14.15
N GLN A 67 3.78 -12.94 14.10
CA GLN A 67 3.45 -11.51 13.88
C GLN A 67 3.72 -10.70 15.15
N ARG A 68 4.38 -9.54 14.99
CA ARG A 68 4.57 -8.57 16.05
C ARG A 68 3.24 -7.87 16.33
N ARG A 69 2.48 -8.37 17.30
CA ARG A 69 1.21 -7.79 17.74
C ARG A 69 1.49 -6.43 18.38
N THR A 70 1.12 -5.33 17.72
CA THR A 70 1.00 -4.03 18.41
C THR A 70 -0.27 -4.10 19.25
N ALA A 71 -0.13 -4.44 20.52
CA ALA A 71 -1.25 -4.51 21.45
C ALA A 71 -1.83 -3.10 21.64
N SER A 72 -2.93 -2.79 20.96
CA SER A 72 -3.86 -1.77 21.42
C SER A 72 -5.05 -2.50 22.00
N THR A 73 -5.20 -2.47 23.33
CA THR A 73 -6.37 -3.02 24.02
C THR A 73 -7.63 -2.48 23.35
N PRO A 74 -8.61 -3.34 22.99
CA PRO A 74 -9.81 -2.88 22.32
C PRO A 74 -10.67 -2.11 23.33
N ARG A 75 -10.52 -0.78 23.38
CA ARG A 75 -11.53 0.07 23.97
C ARG A 75 -12.78 -0.07 23.11
N ARG A 76 -13.91 -0.46 23.71
CA ARG A 76 -15.20 -0.56 23.01
C ARG A 76 -15.42 0.77 22.29
N ALA A 77 -15.89 0.73 21.04
CA ALA A 77 -16.26 1.94 20.33
C ALA A 77 -17.38 2.63 21.13
N THR A 78 -17.05 3.73 21.81
CA THR A 78 -18.02 4.52 22.55
C THR A 78 -18.44 5.73 21.71
N PRO A 79 -19.65 6.27 21.90
CA PRO A 79 -20.11 7.46 21.19
C PRO A 79 -19.13 8.64 21.28
N GLU A 80 -18.46 8.82 22.42
CA GLU A 80 -17.51 9.91 22.66
C GLU A 80 -16.28 9.78 21.75
N LEU A 81 -15.76 8.56 21.56
CA LEU A 81 -14.63 8.32 20.66
C LEU A 81 -15.00 8.56 19.20
N PHE A 82 -16.25 8.26 18.84
CA PHE A 82 -16.75 8.53 17.51
C PHE A 82 -16.89 10.04 17.24
N LEU A 83 -17.36 10.81 18.22
CA LEU A 83 -17.40 12.28 18.14
C LEU A 83 -15.99 12.88 18.07
N GLU A 84 -15.05 12.38 18.88
CA GLU A 84 -13.64 12.80 18.82
C GLU A 84 -13.04 12.53 17.43
N LEU A 85 -13.30 11.36 16.85
CA LEU A 85 -12.88 11.03 15.49
C LEU A 85 -13.44 12.05 14.50
N ARG A 86 -14.76 12.26 14.50
CA ARG A 86 -15.44 13.16 13.55
C ARG A 86 -14.92 14.59 13.63
N ALA A 87 -14.63 15.09 14.83
CA ALA A 87 -14.09 16.43 15.02
C ALA A 87 -12.66 16.61 14.45
N ARG A 88 -11.91 15.52 14.27
CA ARG A 88 -10.49 15.55 13.89
C ARG A 88 -10.22 15.07 12.46
N LEU A 89 -11.20 14.46 11.79
CA LEU A 89 -11.08 13.99 10.42
C LEU A 89 -11.07 15.17 9.43
N THR A 90 -10.22 15.06 8.43
CA THR A 90 -10.15 15.97 7.28
C THR A 90 -10.69 15.27 6.03
N ASP A 91 -10.96 16.03 4.97
CA ASP A 91 -11.36 15.47 3.67
C ASP A 91 -10.32 14.49 3.10
N ARG A 92 -9.03 14.73 3.38
CA ARG A 92 -7.97 13.79 3.02
C ARG A 92 -8.15 12.46 3.75
N ASP A 93 -8.47 12.49 5.04
CA ASP A 93 -8.64 11.26 5.81
C ASP A 93 -9.89 10.51 5.38
N GLN A 94 -10.95 11.23 5.02
CA GLN A 94 -12.13 10.63 4.39
C GLN A 94 -11.73 9.81 3.16
N ALA A 95 -11.01 10.43 2.23
CA ALA A 95 -10.53 9.75 1.03
C ALA A 95 -9.58 8.58 1.35
N ILE A 96 -8.74 8.69 2.38
CA ILE A 96 -7.89 7.59 2.86
C ILE A 96 -8.76 6.42 3.35
N LEU A 97 -9.78 6.68 4.18
CA LEU A 97 -10.65 5.63 4.71
C LEU A 97 -11.39 4.92 3.58
N GLU A 98 -11.93 5.67 2.63
CA GLU A 98 -12.60 5.10 1.45
C GLU A 98 -11.68 4.22 0.62
N LEU A 99 -10.47 4.70 0.35
CA LEU A 99 -9.51 3.96 -0.48
C LEU A 99 -9.01 2.70 0.24
N VAL A 100 -8.74 2.77 1.55
CA VAL A 100 -8.38 1.59 2.34
C VAL A 100 -9.53 0.58 2.38
N TRP A 101 -10.77 1.04 2.48
CA TRP A 101 -11.94 0.16 2.43
C TRP A 101 -12.06 -0.57 1.08
N GLU A 102 -11.91 0.17 -0.01
CA GLU A 102 -12.06 -0.32 -1.38
C GLU A 102 -10.93 -1.30 -1.75
N HIS A 103 -9.68 -1.00 -1.38
CA HIS A 103 -8.50 -1.83 -1.67
C HIS A 103 -8.20 -2.88 -0.60
N ARG A 104 -9.02 -2.97 0.46
CA ARG A 104 -8.87 -3.80 1.67
C ARG A 104 -7.62 -3.55 2.53
N VAL A 105 -6.45 -3.39 1.91
CA VAL A 105 -5.17 -3.18 2.59
C VAL A 105 -4.25 -2.30 1.74
N LEU A 106 -3.67 -1.27 2.34
CA LEU A 106 -2.68 -0.41 1.69
C LEU A 106 -1.44 -0.25 2.57
N THR A 107 -0.27 -0.14 1.96
CA THR A 107 0.96 0.11 2.72
C THR A 107 1.14 1.59 3.03
N THR A 108 1.98 1.91 4.02
CA THR A 108 2.38 3.30 4.28
C THR A 108 2.91 4.00 3.03
N HIS A 109 3.70 3.31 2.21
CA HIS A 109 4.30 3.90 1.00
C HIS A 109 3.23 4.22 -0.05
N GLN A 110 2.25 3.34 -0.21
CA GLN A 110 1.13 3.54 -1.14
C GLN A 110 0.28 4.75 -0.72
N LEU A 111 -0.15 4.79 0.54
CA LEU A 111 -0.91 5.93 1.07
C LEU A 111 -0.12 7.23 1.00
N ALA A 112 1.19 7.19 1.29
CA ALA A 112 2.07 8.35 1.16
C ALA A 112 2.11 8.88 -0.27
N ALA A 113 2.31 8.00 -1.26
CA ALA A 113 2.40 8.38 -2.67
C ALA A 113 1.08 9.00 -3.20
N ILE A 114 -0.06 8.51 -2.72
CA ILE A 114 -1.37 8.97 -3.17
C ILE A 114 -1.75 10.30 -2.52
N PHE A 115 -1.64 10.42 -1.20
CA PHE A 115 -2.28 11.52 -0.44
C PHE A 115 -1.33 12.56 0.14
N PHE A 116 -0.02 12.32 0.13
CA PHE A 116 0.95 13.15 0.84
C PHE A 116 2.10 13.61 -0.06
N THR A 117 2.67 14.76 0.28
CA THR A 117 3.88 15.27 -0.39
C THR A 117 5.13 14.58 0.13
N THR A 118 5.16 14.24 1.42
CA THR A 118 6.32 13.61 2.06
C THR A 118 5.91 12.37 2.86
N PRO A 119 6.74 11.31 2.87
CA PRO A 119 6.46 10.10 3.64
C PRO A 119 6.37 10.31 5.16
N GLY A 120 7.06 11.31 5.71
CA GLY A 120 7.00 11.65 7.14
C GLY A 120 5.60 12.06 7.56
N LYS A 121 5.01 13.05 6.86
CA LYS A 121 3.63 13.52 7.12
C LYS A 121 2.60 12.39 7.01
N ALA A 122 2.80 11.47 6.07
CA ALA A 122 1.95 10.29 5.94
C ALA A 122 2.03 9.41 7.19
N ARG A 123 3.23 9.07 7.66
CA ARG A 123 3.42 8.25 8.86
C ARG A 123 2.75 8.86 10.08
N ASP A 124 2.96 10.15 10.32
CA ASP A 124 2.40 10.86 11.46
C ASP A 124 0.87 10.86 11.41
N ARG A 125 0.29 11.20 10.24
CA ARG A 125 -1.17 11.24 10.09
C ARG A 125 -1.80 9.85 10.20
N LEU A 126 -1.21 8.83 9.59
CA LEU A 126 -1.71 7.45 9.69
C LEU A 126 -1.63 6.93 11.13
N LEU A 127 -0.59 7.31 11.88
CA LEU A 127 -0.49 6.98 13.29
C LEU A 127 -1.59 7.66 14.12
N GLN A 128 -1.92 8.92 13.83
CA GLN A 128 -3.07 9.59 14.46
C GLN A 128 -4.38 8.86 14.16
N LEU A 129 -4.63 8.48 12.90
CA LEU A 129 -5.81 7.71 12.51
C LEU A 129 -5.87 6.33 13.20
N PHE A 130 -4.73 5.70 13.45
CA PHE A 130 -4.65 4.48 14.28
C PHE A 130 -5.05 4.71 15.73
N HIS A 131 -4.55 5.78 16.35
CA HIS A 131 -4.90 6.10 17.73
C HIS A 131 -6.39 6.42 17.88
N LEU A 132 -6.98 7.10 16.89
CA LEU A 132 -8.41 7.36 16.78
C LEU A 132 -9.24 6.14 16.36
N LYS A 133 -8.64 4.96 16.18
CA LYS A 133 -9.32 3.72 15.73
C LYS A 133 -10.04 3.85 14.38
N ALA A 134 -9.66 4.84 13.59
CA ALA A 134 -10.11 5.03 12.21
C ALA A 134 -9.45 3.99 11.29
N LEU A 135 -8.18 3.70 11.55
CA LEU A 135 -7.41 2.65 10.90
C LEU A 135 -6.89 1.64 11.91
N GLU A 136 -6.63 0.44 11.42
CA GLU A 136 -5.82 -0.56 12.09
C GLU A 136 -4.58 -0.85 11.25
N ARG A 137 -3.56 -1.40 11.90
CA ARG A 137 -2.31 -1.72 11.22
C ARG A 137 -1.73 -3.05 11.68
N PHE A 138 -1.00 -3.68 10.78
CA PHE A 138 -0.13 -4.81 11.08
C PHE A 138 1.15 -4.70 10.26
N GLN A 139 2.12 -5.55 10.56
CA GLN A 139 3.37 -5.63 9.84
C GLN A 139 3.67 -7.11 9.57
N PRO A 140 3.75 -7.53 8.31
CA PRO A 140 4.21 -8.86 7.96
C PRO A 140 5.62 -9.08 8.48
N TRP A 141 5.91 -10.33 8.88
CA TRP A 141 7.28 -10.71 9.21
C TRP A 141 8.09 -10.84 7.92
N VAL A 142 9.32 -10.31 7.94
CA VAL A 142 10.31 -10.46 6.88
C VAL A 142 11.63 -10.95 7.49
N PRO A 143 12.40 -11.79 6.78
CA PRO A 143 13.63 -12.37 7.30
C PRO A 143 14.74 -11.34 7.54
N VAL A 144 14.73 -10.24 6.78
CA VAL A 144 15.73 -9.17 6.87
C VAL A 144 15.01 -7.82 6.78
N GLY A 145 15.43 -6.87 7.63
CA GLY A 145 14.88 -5.52 7.66
C GLY A 145 13.48 -5.44 8.28
N ALA A 146 12.73 -4.43 7.88
CA ALA A 146 11.37 -4.18 8.37
C ALA A 146 10.43 -3.97 7.19
N ALA A 147 9.34 -4.76 7.14
CA ALA A 147 8.27 -4.55 6.17
C ALA A 147 7.56 -3.21 6.45
N PRO A 148 6.99 -2.53 5.45
CA PRO A 148 6.14 -1.38 5.73
C PRO A 148 4.91 -1.77 6.55
N TYR A 149 4.37 -0.83 7.33
CA TYR A 149 3.05 -1.02 7.94
C TYR A 149 1.99 -1.16 6.85
N HIS A 150 1.10 -2.13 7.07
CA HIS A 150 -0.08 -2.37 6.27
C HIS A 150 -1.28 -1.86 7.05
N TRP A 151 -2.13 -1.10 6.38
CA TRP A 151 -3.25 -0.36 6.94
C TRP A 151 -4.56 -0.95 6.45
N VAL A 152 -5.47 -1.19 7.38
CA VAL A 152 -6.82 -1.69 7.12
C VAL A 152 -7.83 -0.81 7.83
N LEU A 153 -9.10 -0.88 7.42
CA LEU A 153 -10.14 -0.06 8.01
C LEU A 153 -10.39 -0.44 9.47
N GLY A 154 -10.31 0.54 10.37
CA GLY A 154 -10.58 0.38 11.79
C GLY A 154 -12.07 0.51 12.14
N PRO A 155 -12.47 0.13 13.37
CA PRO A 155 -13.88 0.09 13.75
C PRO A 155 -14.58 1.45 13.69
N LEU A 156 -13.93 2.53 14.15
CA LEU A 156 -14.53 3.86 14.12
C LEU A 156 -14.50 4.47 12.71
N GLY A 157 -13.48 4.14 11.91
CA GLY A 157 -13.41 4.52 10.50
C GLY A 157 -14.53 3.88 9.69
N ALA A 158 -14.84 2.61 9.98
CA ALA A 158 -15.98 1.92 9.38
C ALA A 158 -17.32 2.54 9.76
N GLN A 159 -17.50 2.93 11.04
CA GLN A 159 -18.71 3.64 11.47
C GLN A 159 -18.85 4.98 10.75
N HIS A 160 -17.73 5.69 10.61
CA HIS A 160 -17.70 6.97 9.92
C HIS A 160 -18.04 6.83 8.44
N LEU A 161 -17.44 5.85 7.73
CA LEU A 161 -17.76 5.57 6.33
C LEU A 161 -19.21 5.12 6.14
N ALA A 162 -19.74 4.30 7.05
CA ALA A 162 -21.13 3.87 6.99
C ALA A 162 -22.07 5.08 7.13
N ALA A 163 -21.82 5.93 8.14
CA ALA A 163 -22.58 7.16 8.33
C ALA A 163 -22.46 8.13 7.15
N HIS A 164 -21.28 8.25 6.54
CA HIS A 164 -21.08 9.11 5.38
C HIS A 164 -21.82 8.64 4.11
N ARG A 165 -22.09 7.33 4.01
CA ARG A 165 -22.81 6.72 2.90
C ARG A 165 -24.29 6.47 3.22
N ASP A 166 -24.80 7.11 4.28
CA ASP A 166 -26.16 6.93 4.77
C ASP A 166 -26.54 5.44 4.92
N THR A 167 -25.60 4.63 5.40
CA THR A 167 -25.76 3.19 5.56
C THR A 167 -25.35 2.73 6.95
N THR A 168 -25.68 1.48 7.28
CA THR A 168 -25.28 0.85 8.54
C THR A 168 -23.93 0.15 8.38
N LEU A 169 -23.26 -0.18 9.49
CA LEU A 169 -22.05 -1.03 9.45
C LEU A 169 -22.28 -2.37 8.73
N SER A 170 -23.47 -2.95 8.92
CA SER A 170 -23.87 -4.19 8.24
C SER A 170 -24.10 -3.95 6.74
N GLY A 171 -24.70 -2.82 6.37
CA GLY A 171 -24.85 -2.41 4.97
C GLY A 171 -23.49 -2.17 4.28
N LEU A 172 -22.52 -1.64 5.01
CA LEU A 172 -21.13 -1.57 4.55
C LEU A 172 -20.48 -2.97 4.44
N GLY A 173 -21.00 -3.99 5.12
CA GLY A 173 -20.41 -5.32 5.15
C GLY A 173 -19.08 -5.37 5.93
N TYR A 174 -18.88 -4.43 6.87
CA TYR A 174 -17.66 -4.37 7.67
C TYR A 174 -17.67 -5.40 8.80
N ARG A 175 -16.60 -6.19 8.89
CA ARG A 175 -16.30 -7.04 10.05
C ARG A 175 -14.83 -6.87 10.42
N ARG A 176 -14.56 -6.42 11.65
CA ARG A 176 -13.20 -6.18 12.14
C ARG A 176 -12.31 -7.43 12.01
N THR A 177 -12.84 -8.60 12.37
CA THR A 177 -12.13 -9.88 12.24
C THR A 177 -11.70 -10.13 10.79
N THR A 178 -12.59 -9.91 9.82
CA THR A 178 -12.29 -10.06 8.39
C THR A 178 -11.26 -9.04 7.91
N ALA A 179 -11.33 -7.79 8.40
CA ALA A 179 -10.36 -6.76 8.07
C ALA A 179 -8.95 -7.14 8.54
N LEU A 180 -8.81 -7.74 9.73
CA LEU A 180 -7.53 -8.19 10.27
C LEU A 180 -7.05 -9.53 9.69
N GLN A 181 -7.96 -10.41 9.26
CA GLN A 181 -7.62 -11.71 8.67
C GLN A 181 -6.68 -11.60 7.45
N ILE A 182 -6.71 -10.46 6.73
CA ILE A 182 -5.82 -10.22 5.60
C ILE A 182 -4.34 -10.31 5.99
N SER A 183 -3.98 -10.06 7.26
CA SER A 183 -2.59 -10.15 7.74
C SER A 183 -2.02 -11.57 7.66
N HIS A 184 -2.88 -12.59 7.72
CA HIS A 184 -2.51 -14.00 7.64
C HIS A 184 -2.89 -14.62 6.28
N SER A 185 -3.37 -13.81 5.34
CA SER A 185 -3.78 -14.31 4.02
C SER A 185 -2.58 -14.69 3.18
N ARG A 186 -2.64 -15.87 2.55
CA ARG A 186 -1.68 -16.27 1.50
C ARG A 186 -1.69 -15.34 0.28
N HIS A 187 -2.78 -14.60 0.07
CA HIS A 187 -2.95 -13.66 -1.04
C HIS A 187 -2.49 -12.24 -0.71
N LEU A 188 -1.96 -11.97 0.50
CA LEU A 188 -1.54 -10.64 0.91
C LEU A 188 -0.53 -10.03 -0.08
N ALA A 189 0.50 -10.79 -0.47
CA ALA A 189 1.52 -10.31 -1.40
C ALA A 189 0.92 -9.93 -2.77
N HIS A 190 -0.03 -10.73 -3.26
CA HIS A 190 -0.75 -10.43 -4.49
C HIS A 190 -1.59 -9.15 -4.37
N GLN A 191 -2.40 -9.02 -3.30
CA GLN A 191 -3.22 -7.83 -3.05
C GLN A 191 -2.35 -6.56 -2.97
N VAL A 192 -1.23 -6.62 -2.24
CA VAL A 192 -0.29 -5.50 -2.13
C VAL A 192 0.31 -5.17 -3.49
N GLY A 193 0.65 -6.16 -4.31
CA GLY A 193 1.17 -5.97 -5.67
C GLY A 193 0.16 -5.32 -6.63
N VAL A 194 -1.09 -5.76 -6.62
CA VAL A 194 -2.17 -5.12 -7.42
C VAL A 194 -2.39 -3.68 -6.97
N ASN A 195 -2.43 -3.44 -5.66
CA ASN A 195 -2.57 -2.11 -5.10
C ASN A 195 -1.36 -1.22 -5.39
N GLU A 196 -0.17 -1.81 -5.53
CA GLU A 196 1.04 -1.09 -5.94
C GLU A 196 0.94 -0.62 -7.39
N PHE A 197 0.46 -1.47 -8.30
CA PHE A 197 0.22 -1.09 -9.68
C PHE A 197 -0.78 0.08 -9.77
N PHE A 198 -1.91 0.00 -9.07
CA PHE A 198 -2.86 1.11 -8.95
C PHE A 198 -2.20 2.38 -8.41
N THR A 199 -1.42 2.27 -7.34
CA THR A 199 -0.72 3.40 -6.72
C THR A 199 0.23 4.08 -7.70
N GLN A 200 0.96 3.29 -8.50
CA GLN A 200 1.90 3.81 -9.49
C GLN A 200 1.17 4.55 -10.62
N LEU A 201 0.05 4.00 -11.12
CA LEU A 201 -0.80 4.69 -12.09
C LEU A 201 -1.33 6.01 -11.55
N HIS A 202 -1.86 6.00 -10.32
CA HIS A 202 -2.38 7.20 -9.67
C HIS A 202 -1.27 8.25 -9.47
N ALA A 203 -0.08 7.84 -9.02
CA ALA A 203 1.06 8.73 -8.84
C ALA A 203 1.60 9.28 -10.18
N HIS A 204 1.55 8.49 -11.25
CA HIS A 204 1.92 8.94 -12.59
C HIS A 204 0.94 9.98 -13.13
N ALA A 205 -0.37 9.73 -13.03
CA ALA A 205 -1.42 10.68 -13.41
C ALA A 205 -1.26 12.03 -12.67
N ARG A 206 -0.97 12.00 -11.37
CA ARG A 206 -0.74 13.23 -10.59
C ARG A 206 0.46 14.07 -11.03
N ARG A 207 1.49 13.46 -11.62
CA ARG A 207 2.73 14.15 -12.03
C ARG A 207 2.74 14.55 -13.50
N THR A 208 1.82 14.00 -14.30
CA THR A 208 1.81 14.15 -15.75
C THR A 208 0.54 14.90 -16.14
N PRO A 209 0.62 16.18 -16.54
CA PRO A 209 -0.56 17.00 -16.81
C PRO A 209 -1.55 16.43 -17.84
N ALA A 210 -1.07 15.60 -18.77
CA ALA A 210 -1.89 14.97 -19.81
C ALA A 210 -2.44 13.58 -19.43
N ALA A 211 -2.08 13.03 -18.27
CA ALA A 211 -2.53 11.70 -17.85
C ALA A 211 -3.51 11.81 -16.69
N HIS A 212 -4.62 11.09 -16.78
CA HIS A 212 -5.61 10.96 -15.72
C HIS A 212 -5.98 9.50 -15.53
N LEU A 213 -6.31 9.13 -14.29
CA LEU A 213 -6.84 7.82 -13.95
C LEU A 213 -8.35 7.97 -13.75
N ASP A 214 -9.14 7.73 -14.81
CA ASP A 214 -10.59 7.94 -14.77
C ASP A 214 -11.29 6.97 -13.83
N LYS A 215 -11.02 5.68 -14.01
CA LYS A 215 -11.68 4.62 -13.26
C LYS A 215 -10.69 3.52 -12.95
N TRP A 216 -10.78 3.04 -11.72
CA TRP A 216 -10.12 1.82 -11.29
C TRP A 216 -11.13 0.98 -10.51
N TRP A 217 -11.27 -0.29 -10.88
CA TRP A 217 -12.08 -1.24 -10.14
C TRP A 217 -11.16 -2.27 -9.49
N PRO A 218 -11.05 -2.26 -8.15
CA PRO A 218 -10.23 -3.24 -7.46
C PRO A 218 -10.81 -4.64 -7.59
N GLU A 219 -9.94 -5.64 -7.45
CA GLU A 219 -10.28 -7.06 -7.54
C GLU A 219 -11.53 -7.42 -6.74
N ARG A 220 -11.65 -6.93 -5.50
CA ARG A 220 -12.84 -7.16 -4.65
C ARG A 220 -14.14 -6.76 -5.35
N ARG A 221 -14.17 -5.60 -6.00
CA ARG A 221 -15.35 -5.08 -6.69
C ARG A 221 -15.63 -5.93 -7.93
N CYS A 222 -14.59 -6.28 -8.68
CA CYS A 222 -14.74 -7.15 -9.85
C CYS A 222 -15.27 -8.53 -9.48
N THR A 223 -14.77 -9.16 -8.41
CA THR A 223 -15.29 -10.44 -7.90
C THR A 223 -16.74 -10.33 -7.43
N GLN A 224 -17.13 -9.21 -6.82
CA GLN A 224 -18.52 -9.00 -6.39
C GLN A 224 -19.48 -8.83 -7.57
N LEU A 225 -19.03 -8.26 -8.69
CA LEU A 225 -19.87 -7.97 -9.85
C LEU A 225 -19.88 -9.09 -10.89
N TRP A 226 -18.77 -9.83 -11.05
CA TRP A 226 -18.59 -10.82 -12.13
C TRP A 226 -17.93 -12.13 -11.66
N GLY A 227 -17.79 -12.37 -10.35
CA GLY A 227 -17.16 -13.58 -9.84
C GLY A 227 -17.92 -14.87 -10.17
N ASP A 228 -19.18 -14.75 -10.57
CA ASP A 228 -20.02 -15.81 -11.10
C ASP A 228 -19.79 -16.11 -12.59
N LEU A 229 -19.29 -15.13 -13.36
CA LEU A 229 -19.05 -15.24 -14.80
C LEU A 229 -17.64 -15.71 -15.17
N ALA A 230 -16.65 -15.49 -14.30
CA ALA A 230 -15.26 -15.86 -14.52
C ALA A 230 -14.91 -17.08 -13.65
N ARG A 231 -15.14 -18.30 -14.16
CA ARG A 231 -14.72 -19.55 -13.53
C ARG A 231 -13.74 -20.32 -14.40
#